data_AF-A0A7D4HZ58-F1
#
_entry.id   AF-A0A7D4HZ58-F1
#
_cell.length_a   1.000
_cell.length_b   1.000
_cell.length_c   1.000
_cell.angle_alpha   90.00
_cell.angle_beta   90.00
_cell.angle_gamma   90.00
#
_symmetry.space_group_name_H-M   'P 1'
#
loop_
_entity.id
_entity.type
_entity.pdbx_description
1 polymer ?
#
loop_
_entity_poly.entity_id
_entity_poly.type
_entity_poly.pdbx_seq_one_letter_code
_entity_poly.pdbx_strand_id
1 'polypeptide(L)'
;MSAVLQAKASPANMVPAGVDLVEYYYERGFTDGLPVVPPTQDKIDEIVARLGGDASFVEARVAPRWGELTREVLAINMVMAGCKPEYAPVVLAAVKAVTDQAFNLNGVQATTHVAAPLLVVNGPIAREIGMNGGVNAFGSGNRANATIGRALRLIMLNVGGGWPGDLDKSTLGHPGKYTYCVCENELQSPLAPYHVEHGYKAEDSTVFAMAAEAPHSVTNHISNDPEGILDTMCSAMSTIASNSAVLGGHIAVVLGLEHAQTIGKHGWSRADVRNYLYVNHGNRFIDLAYGHRYGKVYNRNLPKYYKRNDDTRIPIVHSPDHIHLFVMGGEAGRFSVLIPGWGSMSTPVLRAIDGASAGGDCTSGACAI
;
A
#
# COMPACT_ATOMS: atom_id res chain seq x y z
N MET A 1 38.45 -21.43 23.99
CA MET A 1 38.51 -20.85 22.64
C MET A 1 37.26 -21.34 21.91
N SER A 2 36.25 -20.55 21.57
CA SER A 2 36.22 -19.16 21.07
C SER A 2 34.94 -18.49 21.61
N ALA A 3 34.95 -17.60 22.61
CA ALA A 3 35.43 -16.21 22.61
C ALA A 3 34.77 -15.27 21.57
N VAL A 4 33.50 -15.48 21.18
CA VAL A 4 32.76 -14.53 20.31
C VAL A 4 31.36 -14.15 20.86
N LEU A 5 31.08 -14.35 22.15
CA LEU A 5 29.79 -13.96 22.75
C LEU A 5 29.89 -12.95 23.90
N GLN A 6 31.00 -12.21 23.96
CA GLN A 6 31.10 -10.99 24.75
C GLN A 6 31.85 -9.92 23.96
N ALA A 7 31.21 -9.41 22.91
CA ALA A 7 31.63 -8.12 22.35
C ALA A 7 30.77 -7.03 23.01
N LYS A 8 31.28 -6.45 24.11
CA LYS A 8 31.00 -5.03 24.37
C LYS A 8 31.31 -4.30 23.08
N ALA A 9 30.38 -3.45 22.62
CA ALA A 9 30.46 -2.70 21.36
C ALA A 9 31.92 -2.37 21.00
N SER A 10 32.42 -2.96 19.92
CA SER A 10 33.78 -2.66 19.47
C SER A 10 33.86 -1.15 19.17
N PRO A 11 34.98 -0.46 19.50
CA PRO A 11 35.15 0.96 19.23
C PRO A 11 34.99 1.36 17.74
N ALA A 12 34.96 0.39 16.82
CA ALA A 12 34.83 0.59 15.38
C ALA A 12 33.42 1.03 14.92
N ASN A 13 32.38 0.91 15.77
CA ASN A 13 30.99 1.20 15.38
C ASN A 13 30.40 2.46 16.02
N MET A 14 31.19 3.26 16.73
CA MET A 14 30.70 4.51 17.33
C MET A 14 31.07 5.70 16.45
N VAL A 15 30.06 6.46 16.02
CA VAL A 15 30.29 7.74 15.34
C VAL A 15 30.91 8.71 16.35
N PRO A 16 32.05 9.37 16.03
CA PRO A 16 32.70 10.28 16.96
C PRO A 16 31.77 11.38 17.49
N ALA A 17 31.98 11.80 18.73
CA ALA A 17 31.25 12.92 19.30
C ALA A 17 31.50 14.20 18.49
N GLY A 18 30.45 14.99 18.24
CA GLY A 18 30.51 16.23 17.47
C GLY A 18 30.33 16.08 15.96
N VAL A 19 30.21 14.85 15.44
CA VAL A 19 29.76 14.61 14.06
C VAL A 19 28.29 14.97 13.93
N ASP A 20 27.95 15.70 12.87
CA ASP A 20 26.55 15.87 12.49
C ASP A 20 25.99 14.53 11.99
N LEU A 21 25.17 13.89 12.82
CA LEU A 21 24.61 12.58 12.52
C LEU A 21 23.69 12.61 11.30
N VAL A 22 23.02 13.74 11.03
CA VAL A 22 22.14 13.85 9.87
C VAL A 22 22.98 13.75 8.60
N GLU A 23 24.02 14.57 8.49
CA GLU A 23 24.93 14.56 7.34
C GLU A 23 25.68 13.22 7.22
N TYR A 24 26.11 12.65 8.35
CA TYR A 24 26.74 11.32 8.35
C TYR A 24 25.86 10.23 7.73
N TYR A 25 24.56 10.19 8.05
CA TYR A 25 23.65 9.19 7.48
C TYR A 25 23.35 9.45 6.00
N TYR A 26 23.31 10.72 5.58
CA TYR A 26 23.20 11.07 4.16
C TYR A 26 24.41 10.58 3.37
N GLU A 27 25.63 10.88 3.84
CA GLU A 27 26.88 10.46 3.18
C GLU A 27 27.04 8.94 3.10
N ARG A 28 26.51 8.22 4.09
CA ARG A 28 26.49 6.75 4.11
C ARG A 28 25.44 6.14 3.18
N GLY A 29 24.54 6.95 2.63
CA GLY A 29 23.44 6.48 1.78
C GLY A 29 22.42 5.65 2.56
N PHE A 30 22.18 5.99 3.82
CA PHE A 30 21.21 5.26 4.68
C PHE A 30 19.82 5.91 4.68
N THR A 31 19.67 7.06 4.04
CA THR A 31 18.44 7.85 4.06
C THR A 31 17.75 7.82 2.71
N ASP A 32 16.44 8.02 2.74
CA ASP A 32 15.58 8.18 1.57
C ASP A 32 15.60 9.61 1.00
N GLY A 33 16.58 10.44 1.37
CA GLY A 33 16.56 11.88 1.06
C GLY A 33 16.02 12.76 2.20
N LEU A 34 15.43 12.17 3.25
CA LEU A 34 14.99 12.87 4.46
C LEU A 34 15.89 12.54 5.66
N PRO A 35 15.99 13.42 6.67
CA PRO A 35 16.74 13.12 7.89
C PRO A 35 16.20 11.88 8.59
N VAL A 36 17.09 11.11 9.22
CA VAL A 36 16.72 9.89 9.97
C VAL A 36 17.03 10.07 11.45
N VAL A 37 16.29 9.38 12.30
CA VAL A 37 16.58 9.35 13.73
C VAL A 37 17.75 8.38 13.98
N PRO A 38 18.77 8.76 14.77
CA PRO A 38 19.87 7.85 15.09
C PRO A 38 19.36 6.57 15.79
N PRO A 39 19.62 5.38 15.21
CA PRO A 39 19.23 4.09 15.78
C PRO A 39 20.22 3.68 16.86
N THR A 40 20.09 4.26 18.05
CA THR A 40 20.84 3.86 19.24
C THR A 40 20.39 2.48 19.72
N GLN A 41 21.29 1.71 20.35
CA GLN A 41 20.99 0.36 20.83
C GLN A 41 19.72 0.33 21.70
N ASP A 42 19.58 1.24 22.66
CA ASP A 42 18.40 1.30 23.54
C ASP A 42 17.07 1.40 22.76
N LYS A 43 17.02 2.20 21.68
CA LYS A 43 15.81 2.35 20.86
C LYS A 43 15.55 1.10 20.01
N ILE A 44 16.61 0.44 19.56
CA ILE A 44 16.51 -0.82 18.81
C ILE A 44 15.95 -1.90 19.75
N ASP A 45 16.50 -2.00 20.96
CA ASP A 45 16.10 -2.98 21.97
C ASP A 45 14.64 -2.80 22.39
N GLU A 46 14.14 -1.57 22.53
CA GLU A 46 12.72 -1.30 22.80
C GLU A 46 11.79 -1.88 21.72
N ILE A 47 12.15 -1.72 20.45
CA ILE A 47 11.36 -2.25 19.33
C ILE A 47 11.46 -3.78 19.26
N VAL A 48 12.66 -4.34 19.42
CA VAL A 48 12.87 -5.80 19.44
C VAL A 48 12.09 -6.42 20.60
N ALA A 49 12.10 -5.81 21.78
CA ALA A 49 11.32 -6.26 22.93
C ALA A 49 9.82 -6.25 22.64
N ARG A 50 9.31 -5.23 21.91
CA ARG A 50 7.89 -5.18 21.51
C ARG A 50 7.50 -6.28 20.53
N LEU A 51 8.40 -6.66 19.62
CA LEU A 51 8.23 -7.80 18.71
C LEU A 51 8.42 -9.16 19.41
N GLY A 52 9.17 -9.18 20.52
CA GLY A 52 9.58 -10.38 21.23
C GLY A 52 10.66 -11.18 20.50
N GLY A 53 11.06 -12.31 21.09
CA GLY A 53 11.99 -13.32 20.52
C GLY A 53 13.42 -12.83 20.23
N ASP A 54 14.10 -13.52 19.32
CA ASP A 54 15.54 -13.33 19.03
C ASP A 54 15.78 -12.19 18.02
N ALA A 55 16.64 -11.24 18.38
CA ALA A 55 17.04 -10.11 17.54
C ALA A 55 17.63 -10.54 16.18
N SER A 56 18.31 -11.69 16.15
CA SER A 56 18.94 -12.25 14.95
C SER A 56 17.97 -13.04 14.06
N PHE A 57 16.71 -13.25 14.50
CA PHE A 57 15.73 -14.00 13.71
C PHE A 57 15.42 -13.28 12.39
N VAL A 58 15.61 -13.97 11.27
CA VAL A 58 15.32 -13.46 9.92
C VAL A 58 13.82 -13.51 9.66
N GLU A 59 13.18 -12.34 9.67
CA GLU A 59 11.75 -12.21 9.44
C GLU A 59 11.40 -12.36 7.96
N ALA A 60 12.23 -11.82 7.06
CA ALA A 60 11.99 -11.89 5.63
C ALA A 60 13.29 -11.73 4.84
N ARG A 61 13.22 -12.06 3.55
CA ARG A 61 14.25 -11.69 2.57
C ARG A 61 13.67 -10.66 1.62
N VAL A 62 14.31 -9.50 1.52
CA VAL A 62 13.77 -8.35 0.79
C VAL A 62 14.41 -8.27 -0.59
N ALA A 63 13.60 -8.45 -1.63
CA ALA A 63 14.02 -8.24 -3.02
C ALA A 63 14.38 -6.75 -3.28
N PRO A 64 15.08 -6.40 -4.37
CA PRO A 64 15.71 -7.30 -5.36
C PRO A 64 17.04 -7.92 -4.94
N ARG A 65 17.74 -7.37 -3.92
CA ARG A 65 19.01 -7.93 -3.43
C ARG A 65 18.85 -9.20 -2.60
N TRP A 66 17.63 -9.51 -2.17
CA TRP A 66 17.30 -10.63 -1.29
C TRP A 66 18.05 -10.59 0.04
N GLY A 67 18.28 -9.37 0.55
CA GLY A 67 18.92 -9.13 1.84
C GLY A 67 18.09 -9.67 2.99
N GLU A 68 18.76 -10.17 4.01
CA GLU A 68 18.13 -10.72 5.21
C GLU A 68 17.66 -9.59 6.13
N LEU A 69 16.36 -9.56 6.41
CA LEU A 69 15.76 -8.65 7.36
C LEU A 69 15.61 -9.35 8.70
N THR A 70 16.61 -9.23 9.57
CA THR A 70 16.49 -9.68 10.96
C THR A 70 15.58 -8.75 11.76
N ARG A 71 15.11 -9.19 12.93
CA ARG A 71 14.35 -8.31 13.85
C ARG A 71 15.12 -7.06 14.24
N GLU A 72 16.42 -7.19 14.47
CA GLU A 72 17.31 -6.06 14.74
C GLU A 72 17.38 -5.08 13.56
N VAL A 73 17.56 -5.58 12.33
CA VAL A 73 17.61 -4.74 11.13
C VAL A 73 16.26 -4.07 10.85
N LEU A 74 15.15 -4.77 11.10
CA LEU A 74 13.81 -4.18 11.05
C LEU A 74 13.68 -3.04 12.06
N ALA A 75 14.09 -3.26 13.31
CA ALA A 75 14.07 -2.24 14.36
C ALA A 75 14.95 -1.03 14.01
N ILE A 76 16.15 -1.24 13.46
CA ILE A 76 17.03 -0.15 12.99
C ILE A 76 16.29 0.75 11.99
N ASN A 77 15.68 0.17 10.96
CA ASN A 77 14.96 0.94 9.93
C ASN A 77 13.71 1.63 10.49
N MET A 78 13.01 1.00 11.44
CA MET A 78 11.90 1.62 12.15
C MET A 78 12.34 2.83 12.97
N VAL A 79 13.42 2.72 13.75
CA VAL A 79 13.95 3.86 14.50
C VAL A 79 14.32 4.97 13.54
N MET A 80 15.08 4.67 12.48
CA MET A 80 15.49 5.64 11.46
C MET A 80 14.31 6.39 10.83
N ALA A 81 13.20 5.69 10.57
CA ALA A 81 11.97 6.30 10.06
C ALA A 81 11.26 7.20 11.08
N GLY A 82 11.58 7.08 12.37
CA GLY A 82 10.93 7.80 13.48
C GLY A 82 9.74 7.07 14.08
N CYS A 83 9.61 5.76 13.86
CA CYS A 83 8.56 4.95 14.47
C CYS A 83 8.65 4.97 16.00
N LYS A 84 7.51 4.73 16.65
CA LYS A 84 7.50 4.31 18.05
C LYS A 84 7.45 2.78 18.13
N PRO A 85 7.85 2.16 19.26
CA PRO A 85 7.80 0.71 19.42
C PRO A 85 6.41 0.11 19.18
N GLU A 86 5.34 0.81 19.55
CA GLU A 86 3.95 0.32 19.41
C GLU A 86 3.56 0.07 17.95
N TYR A 87 4.29 0.64 16.97
CA TYR A 87 4.01 0.47 15.55
C TYR A 87 4.62 -0.84 14.98
N ALA A 88 5.46 -1.54 15.76
CA ALA A 88 6.24 -2.68 15.29
C ALA A 88 5.41 -3.85 14.74
N PRO A 89 4.29 -4.24 15.37
CA PRO A 89 3.42 -5.28 14.81
C PRO A 89 2.90 -4.92 13.41
N VAL A 90 2.51 -3.66 13.20
CA VAL A 90 2.01 -3.18 11.91
C VAL A 90 3.11 -3.19 10.84
N VAL A 91 4.31 -2.71 11.18
CA VAL A 91 5.45 -2.72 10.24
C VAL A 91 5.84 -4.14 9.89
N LEU A 92 5.90 -5.06 10.86
CA LEU A 92 6.22 -6.46 10.61
C LEU A 92 5.17 -7.11 9.69
N ALA A 93 3.89 -6.92 9.96
CA ALA A 93 2.82 -7.44 9.12
C ALA A 93 2.88 -6.85 7.70
N ALA A 94 3.18 -5.56 7.56
CA ALA A 94 3.33 -4.90 6.27
C ALA A 94 4.51 -5.47 5.47
N VAL A 95 5.66 -5.69 6.12
CA VAL A 95 6.82 -6.35 5.50
C VAL A 95 6.43 -7.75 5.03
N LYS A 96 5.76 -8.55 5.87
CA LYS A 96 5.30 -9.90 5.50
C LYS A 96 4.30 -9.87 4.35
N ALA A 97 3.44 -8.86 4.28
CA ALA A 97 2.49 -8.68 3.19
C ALA A 97 3.19 -8.36 1.87
N VAL A 98 4.17 -7.42 1.87
CA VAL A 98 4.87 -7.08 0.62
C VAL A 98 5.90 -8.13 0.20
N THR A 99 6.47 -8.89 1.13
CA THR A 99 7.43 -9.97 0.82
C THR A 99 6.75 -11.29 0.48
N ASP A 100 5.42 -11.33 0.55
CA ASP A 100 4.63 -12.43 0.03
C ASP A 100 4.84 -12.60 -1.49
N GLN A 101 4.85 -13.83 -1.96
CA GLN A 101 5.07 -14.13 -3.37
C GLN A 101 3.97 -13.48 -4.24
N ALA A 102 2.73 -13.43 -3.75
CA ALA A 102 1.60 -12.83 -4.48
C ALA A 102 1.79 -11.33 -4.75
N PHE A 103 2.42 -10.60 -3.81
CA PHE A 103 2.68 -9.16 -3.98
C PHE A 103 3.74 -8.87 -5.05
N ASN A 104 4.69 -9.79 -5.27
CA ASN A 104 5.76 -9.66 -6.25
C ASN A 104 6.63 -8.39 -6.06
N LEU A 105 7.20 -8.22 -4.85
CA LEU A 105 8.03 -7.06 -4.53
C LEU A 105 9.23 -6.86 -5.46
N ASN A 106 9.80 -7.95 -5.97
CA ASN A 106 10.91 -7.88 -6.94
C ASN A 106 10.49 -7.14 -8.21
N GLY A 107 9.34 -7.52 -8.78
CA GLY A 107 8.77 -6.85 -9.94
C GLY A 107 8.39 -5.39 -9.66
N VAL A 108 7.78 -5.14 -8.50
CA VAL A 108 7.36 -3.79 -8.09
C VAL A 108 8.55 -2.84 -7.94
N GLN A 109 9.69 -3.29 -7.40
CA GLN A 109 10.87 -2.43 -7.29
C GLN A 109 11.62 -2.28 -8.62
N ALA A 110 11.70 -3.34 -9.43
CA ALA A 110 12.40 -3.30 -10.72
C ALA A 110 11.56 -2.71 -11.87
N THR A 111 10.34 -2.25 -11.61
CA THR A 111 9.46 -1.74 -12.66
C THR A 111 9.85 -0.33 -13.13
N THR A 112 9.61 -0.05 -14.40
CA THR A 112 9.67 1.31 -14.96
C THR A 112 8.43 2.14 -14.64
N HIS A 113 7.36 1.50 -14.18
CA HIS A 113 6.13 2.16 -13.73
C HIS A 113 6.35 2.95 -12.44
N VAL A 114 5.42 3.83 -12.06
CA VAL A 114 5.54 4.69 -10.86
C VAL A 114 5.13 4.00 -9.55
N ALA A 115 4.76 2.71 -9.59
CA ALA A 115 4.11 2.02 -8.48
C ALA A 115 4.93 2.03 -7.17
N ALA A 116 4.22 2.11 -6.05
CA ALA A 116 4.76 2.00 -4.69
C ALA A 116 3.80 1.16 -3.82
N PRO A 117 4.28 0.45 -2.79
CA PRO A 117 3.38 -0.25 -1.86
C PRO A 117 2.49 0.74 -1.09
N LEU A 118 1.18 0.72 -1.38
CA LEU A 118 0.13 1.31 -0.56
C LEU A 118 -0.21 0.36 0.58
N LEU A 119 -0.18 0.86 1.81
CA LEU A 119 -0.65 0.16 3.00
C LEU A 119 -1.95 0.78 3.50
N VAL A 120 -2.95 -0.06 3.77
CA VAL A 120 -4.20 0.32 4.45
C VAL A 120 -4.37 -0.56 5.68
N VAL A 121 -4.44 0.07 6.85
CA VAL A 121 -4.61 -0.62 8.13
C VAL A 121 -6.07 -0.56 8.56
N ASN A 122 -6.53 -1.67 9.11
CA ASN A 122 -7.88 -1.86 9.62
C ASN A 122 -7.85 -2.49 11.01
N GLY A 123 -8.92 -2.30 11.77
CA GLY A 123 -9.13 -2.87 13.09
C GLY A 123 -8.65 -2.00 14.26
N PRO A 124 -8.82 -2.49 15.50
CA PRO A 124 -8.55 -1.72 16.72
C PRO A 124 -7.14 -1.10 16.81
N ILE A 125 -6.12 -1.78 16.26
CA ILE A 125 -4.72 -1.32 16.33
C ILE A 125 -4.55 0.08 15.74
N ALA A 126 -5.32 0.43 14.70
CA ALA A 126 -5.24 1.74 14.06
C ALA A 126 -5.58 2.86 15.06
N ARG A 127 -6.57 2.64 15.93
CA ARG A 127 -6.94 3.61 16.97
C ARG A 127 -5.94 3.60 18.13
N GLU A 128 -5.51 2.42 18.55
CA GLU A 128 -4.57 2.23 19.66
C GLU A 128 -3.25 2.97 19.43
N ILE A 129 -2.73 2.92 18.20
CA ILE A 129 -1.47 3.59 17.84
C ILE A 129 -1.68 5.00 17.26
N GLY A 130 -2.93 5.46 17.16
CA GLY A 130 -3.28 6.80 16.70
C GLY A 130 -3.04 7.04 15.21
N MET A 131 -3.31 6.06 14.35
CA MET A 131 -3.36 6.24 12.89
C MET A 131 -4.52 7.16 12.47
N ASN A 132 -4.41 7.73 11.27
CA ASN A 132 -5.42 8.63 10.72
C ASN A 132 -6.02 8.11 9.41
N GLY A 133 -7.34 7.97 9.38
CA GLY A 133 -8.13 7.75 8.16
C GLY A 133 -9.04 8.93 7.81
N GLY A 134 -9.04 9.98 8.62
CA GLY A 134 -9.94 11.13 8.50
C GLY A 134 -9.39 12.23 7.59
N VAL A 135 -9.50 13.48 8.04
CA VAL A 135 -8.99 14.66 7.32
C VAL A 135 -7.54 14.44 6.90
N ASN A 136 -7.22 14.76 5.64
CA ASN A 136 -5.86 14.66 5.10
C ASN A 136 -5.25 13.24 5.22
N ALA A 137 -6.05 12.16 5.11
CA ALA A 137 -5.61 10.78 5.35
C ALA A 137 -4.29 10.41 4.64
N PHE A 138 -4.16 10.73 3.34
CA PHE A 138 -2.95 10.48 2.54
C PHE A 138 -1.87 11.58 2.64
N GLY A 139 -2.12 12.63 3.42
CA GLY A 139 -1.25 13.78 3.55
C GLY A 139 -0.41 13.76 4.84
N SER A 140 0.14 14.93 5.16
CA SER A 140 0.99 15.14 6.34
C SER A 140 0.22 15.21 7.66
N GLY A 141 0.96 15.11 8.78
CA GLY A 141 0.45 15.47 10.11
C GLY A 141 0.21 14.30 11.07
N ASN A 142 0.17 13.05 10.57
CA ASN A 142 0.04 11.87 11.44
C ASN A 142 1.35 11.07 11.50
N ARG A 143 1.93 10.93 12.69
CA ARG A 143 3.22 10.24 12.89
C ARG A 143 3.13 8.74 12.57
N ALA A 144 2.05 8.05 12.95
CA ALA A 144 1.92 6.62 12.70
C ALA A 144 1.88 6.34 11.19
N ASN A 145 0.96 6.97 10.45
CA ASN A 145 0.88 6.89 8.99
C ASN A 145 2.23 7.17 8.33
N ALA A 146 2.83 8.34 8.64
CA ALA A 146 4.05 8.79 8.00
C ALA A 146 5.22 7.82 8.24
N THR A 147 5.43 7.42 9.49
CA THR A 147 6.62 6.64 9.88
C THR A 147 6.49 5.16 9.57
N ILE A 148 5.29 4.57 9.61
CA ILE A 148 5.07 3.16 9.20
C ILE A 148 5.37 3.00 7.70
N GLY A 149 4.80 3.86 6.85
CA GLY A 149 5.08 3.83 5.41
C GLY A 149 6.55 4.11 5.10
N ARG A 150 7.17 5.06 5.81
CA ARG A 150 8.60 5.36 5.65
C ARG A 150 9.52 4.24 6.13
N ALA A 151 9.18 3.55 7.23
CA ALA A 151 9.93 2.39 7.70
C ALA A 151 9.96 1.29 6.64
N LEU A 152 8.81 1.01 6.02
CA LEU A 152 8.75 0.08 4.89
C LEU A 152 9.64 0.54 3.73
N ARG A 153 9.61 1.82 3.37
CA ARG A 153 10.48 2.36 2.32
C ARG A 153 11.96 2.18 2.67
N LEU A 154 12.39 2.54 3.87
CA LEU A 154 13.78 2.39 4.29
C LEU A 154 14.21 0.91 4.26
N ILE A 155 13.34 -0.03 4.66
CA ILE A 155 13.62 -1.46 4.53
C ILE A 155 13.83 -1.87 3.07
N MET A 156 12.97 -1.40 2.15
CA MET A 156 13.12 -1.65 0.71
C MET A 156 14.44 -1.09 0.15
N LEU A 157 14.88 0.08 0.63
CA LEU A 157 16.13 0.71 0.21
C LEU A 157 17.36 0.03 0.83
N ASN A 158 17.44 0.00 2.15
CA ASN A 158 18.63 -0.43 2.90
C ASN A 158 18.84 -1.94 2.83
N VAL A 159 17.76 -2.73 2.86
CA VAL A 159 17.83 -4.20 2.84
C VAL A 159 17.56 -4.75 1.44
N GLY A 160 16.53 -4.24 0.78
CA GLY A 160 16.17 -4.65 -0.58
C GLY A 160 17.09 -4.12 -1.66
N GLY A 161 17.75 -2.98 -1.43
CA GLY A 161 18.57 -2.29 -2.42
C GLY A 161 17.79 -1.52 -3.48
N GLY A 162 16.50 -1.24 -3.28
CA GLY A 162 15.62 -0.56 -4.24
C GLY A 162 15.94 0.92 -4.49
N TRP A 163 17.21 1.27 -4.61
CA TRP A 163 17.69 2.64 -4.80
C TRP A 163 17.35 3.14 -6.21
N PRO A 164 16.78 4.36 -6.35
CA PRO A 164 16.49 4.97 -7.65
C PRO A 164 17.72 5.01 -8.57
N GLY A 165 17.53 4.58 -9.82
CA GLY A 165 18.59 4.53 -10.84
C GLY A 165 19.41 3.24 -10.83
N ASP A 166 19.58 2.61 -9.66
CA ASP A 166 20.25 1.31 -9.54
C ASP A 166 19.27 0.15 -9.73
N LEU A 167 18.55 -0.27 -8.69
CA LEU A 167 17.57 -1.36 -8.80
C LEU A 167 16.12 -0.87 -8.91
N ASP A 168 15.82 0.34 -8.46
CA ASP A 168 14.55 1.00 -8.75
C ASP A 168 14.61 1.64 -10.14
N LYS A 169 13.80 1.11 -11.06
CA LYS A 169 13.81 1.46 -12.48
C LYS A 169 12.69 2.41 -12.88
N SER A 170 11.91 2.94 -11.93
CA SER A 170 10.82 3.85 -12.24
C SER A 170 11.30 5.03 -13.07
N THR A 171 10.54 5.39 -14.11
CA THR A 171 10.91 6.52 -14.98
C THR A 171 10.68 7.88 -14.33
N LEU A 172 9.69 8.01 -13.45
CA LEU A 172 9.33 9.28 -12.77
C LEU A 172 9.11 9.11 -11.24
N GLY A 173 8.41 8.05 -10.81
CA GLY A 173 8.02 7.87 -9.40
C GLY A 173 6.86 8.79 -8.95
N HIS A 174 6.46 8.69 -7.68
CA HIS A 174 5.49 9.60 -7.04
C HIS A 174 5.79 9.77 -5.55
N PRO A 175 5.27 10.83 -4.87
CA PRO A 175 5.60 11.12 -3.47
C PRO A 175 5.30 10.00 -2.46
N GLY A 176 4.36 9.10 -2.77
CA GLY A 176 4.08 7.92 -1.93
C GLY A 176 5.26 6.95 -1.83
N LYS A 177 6.27 7.06 -2.69
CA LYS A 177 7.54 6.35 -2.51
C LYS A 177 8.29 6.74 -1.24
N TYR A 178 8.00 7.87 -0.60
CA TYR A 178 8.55 8.19 0.73
C TYR A 178 7.72 7.57 1.86
N THR A 179 6.40 7.63 1.74
CA THR A 179 5.46 7.00 2.67
C THR A 179 4.09 6.89 2.01
N TYR A 180 3.46 5.71 2.11
CA TYR A 180 2.13 5.47 1.55
C TYR A 180 1.35 4.52 2.46
N CYS A 181 1.06 4.98 3.67
CA CYS A 181 0.38 4.20 4.70
C CYS A 181 -0.73 5.03 5.36
N VAL A 182 -1.92 4.45 5.45
CA VAL A 182 -3.12 5.06 6.03
C VAL A 182 -3.95 4.02 6.77
N CYS A 183 -4.98 4.43 7.50
CA CYS A 183 -6.02 3.51 7.97
C CYS A 183 -7.39 3.87 7.39
N GLU A 184 -8.33 2.93 7.37
CA GLU A 184 -9.72 3.22 7.02
C GLU A 184 -10.39 4.07 8.10
N ASN A 185 -11.33 4.95 7.73
CA ASN A 185 -12.14 5.72 8.69
C ASN A 185 -13.32 4.89 9.20
N GLU A 186 -13.03 3.80 9.92
CA GLU A 186 -14.03 2.82 10.36
C GLU A 186 -15.11 3.42 11.27
N LEU A 187 -14.76 4.42 12.09
CA LEU A 187 -15.67 5.00 13.07
C LEU A 187 -16.80 5.84 12.45
N GLN A 188 -16.50 6.50 11.33
CA GLN A 188 -17.47 7.35 10.64
C GLN A 188 -17.99 6.70 9.35
N SER A 189 -17.40 5.59 8.91
CA SER A 189 -17.82 4.87 7.72
C SER A 189 -19.24 4.32 7.90
N PRO A 190 -20.13 4.50 6.89
CA PRO A 190 -21.41 3.80 6.86
C PRO A 190 -21.28 2.34 6.38
N LEU A 191 -20.09 1.95 5.89
CA LEU A 191 -19.79 0.61 5.42
C LEU A 191 -19.02 -0.17 6.50
N ALA A 192 -19.26 -1.47 6.60
CA ALA A 192 -18.49 -2.36 7.48
C ALA A 192 -16.99 -2.30 7.14
N PRO A 193 -16.07 -2.42 8.12
CA PRO A 193 -14.63 -2.35 7.86
C PRO A 193 -14.15 -3.35 6.78
N TYR A 194 -13.16 -2.96 5.99
CA TYR A 194 -12.64 -3.77 4.88
C TYR A 194 -12.27 -5.19 5.31
N HIS A 195 -11.56 -5.34 6.44
CA HIS A 195 -11.13 -6.63 6.95
C HIS A 195 -12.30 -7.56 7.33
N VAL A 196 -13.38 -7.00 7.88
CA VAL A 196 -14.57 -7.78 8.27
C VAL A 196 -15.24 -8.39 7.04
N GLU A 197 -15.32 -7.63 5.94
CA GLU A 197 -15.85 -8.15 4.68
C GLU A 197 -14.94 -9.23 4.04
N HIS A 198 -13.69 -9.35 4.49
CA HIS A 198 -12.74 -10.37 4.06
C HIS A 198 -12.61 -11.52 5.08
N GLY A 199 -13.60 -11.69 5.96
CA GLY A 199 -13.71 -12.86 6.84
C GLY A 199 -12.94 -12.76 8.15
N TYR A 200 -12.40 -11.58 8.49
CA TYR A 200 -11.84 -11.31 9.81
C TYR A 200 -12.92 -10.84 10.79
N LYS A 201 -12.66 -10.96 12.09
CA LYS A 201 -13.55 -10.44 13.12
C LYS A 201 -13.29 -8.95 13.34
N ALA A 202 -14.26 -8.23 13.89
CA ALA A 202 -14.15 -6.79 14.13
C ALA A 202 -13.06 -6.40 15.16
N GLU A 203 -12.69 -7.36 16.02
CA GLU A 203 -11.60 -7.26 16.97
C GLU A 203 -10.22 -7.56 16.37
N ASP A 204 -10.17 -8.18 15.18
CA ASP A 204 -8.91 -8.46 14.49
C ASP A 204 -8.37 -7.18 13.86
N SER A 205 -7.05 -7.10 13.75
CA SER A 205 -6.38 -6.01 13.03
C SER A 205 -5.62 -6.56 11.83
N THR A 206 -5.69 -5.85 10.71
CA THR A 206 -5.07 -6.28 9.46
C THR A 206 -4.35 -5.14 8.74
N VAL A 207 -3.38 -5.49 7.91
CA VAL A 207 -2.78 -4.61 6.92
C VAL A 207 -3.02 -5.16 5.52
N PHE A 208 -3.57 -4.31 4.66
CA PHE A 208 -3.71 -4.53 3.23
C PHE A 208 -2.53 -3.87 2.52
N ALA A 209 -1.90 -4.57 1.57
CA ALA A 209 -0.82 -4.07 0.75
C ALA A 209 -1.14 -4.21 -0.74
N MET A 210 -1.03 -3.11 -1.51
CA MET A 210 -1.17 -3.11 -2.97
C MET A 210 -0.06 -2.30 -3.64
N ALA A 211 0.50 -2.78 -4.74
CA ALA A 211 1.39 -1.98 -5.59
C ALA A 211 0.57 -0.95 -6.38
N ALA A 212 0.74 0.34 -6.07
CA ALA A 212 -0.23 1.37 -6.40
C ALA A 212 0.41 2.66 -6.96
N GLU A 213 -0.31 3.33 -7.85
CA GLU A 213 -0.03 4.69 -8.33
C GLU A 213 -0.33 5.73 -7.23
N ALA A 214 -0.06 7.00 -7.55
CA ALA A 214 -0.47 8.12 -6.70
C ALA A 214 -2.00 8.28 -6.68
N PRO A 215 -2.57 8.85 -5.61
CA PRO A 215 -3.98 9.21 -5.55
C PRO A 215 -4.41 10.15 -6.69
N HIS A 216 -5.43 9.77 -7.45
CA HIS A 216 -6.13 10.67 -8.38
C HIS A 216 -7.44 11.16 -7.74
N SER A 217 -7.56 12.48 -7.53
CA SER A 217 -8.76 13.08 -6.95
C SER A 217 -9.92 13.03 -7.95
N VAL A 218 -11.07 12.55 -7.50
CA VAL A 218 -12.33 12.50 -8.24
C VAL A 218 -13.34 13.39 -7.54
N THR A 219 -13.72 14.48 -8.20
CA THR A 219 -14.64 15.49 -7.65
C THR A 219 -16.07 15.28 -8.15
N ASN A 220 -17.04 15.30 -7.24
CA ASN A 220 -18.45 15.37 -7.61
C ASN A 220 -19.25 16.13 -6.56
N HIS A 221 -19.38 17.44 -6.72
CA HIS A 221 -20.15 18.26 -5.78
C HIS A 221 -21.66 18.21 -5.99
N ILE A 222 -22.14 17.62 -7.09
CA ILE A 222 -23.51 17.82 -7.59
C ILE A 222 -24.42 16.64 -7.23
N SER A 223 -23.97 15.40 -7.48
CA SER A 223 -24.80 14.20 -7.32
C SER A 223 -25.16 13.95 -5.86
N ASN A 224 -26.38 13.50 -5.61
CA ASN A 224 -26.92 13.24 -4.27
C ASN A 224 -27.54 11.83 -4.14
N ASP A 225 -27.26 10.99 -5.12
CA ASP A 225 -27.62 9.59 -5.27
C ASP A 225 -26.37 8.74 -5.56
N PRO A 226 -26.38 7.44 -5.24
CA PRO A 226 -25.24 6.57 -5.42
C PRO A 226 -24.77 6.49 -6.88
N GLU A 227 -25.70 6.35 -7.82
CA GLU A 227 -25.42 6.20 -9.25
C GLU A 227 -24.65 7.41 -9.79
N GLY A 228 -25.14 8.64 -9.56
CA GLY A 228 -24.47 9.85 -10.02
C GLY A 228 -23.05 10.03 -9.44
N ILE A 229 -22.85 9.67 -8.17
CA ILE A 229 -21.52 9.69 -7.53
C ILE A 229 -20.60 8.66 -8.21
N LEU A 230 -21.08 7.43 -8.37
CA LEU A 230 -20.29 6.32 -8.89
C LEU A 230 -20.04 6.42 -10.40
N ASP A 231 -20.91 7.07 -11.17
CA ASP A 231 -20.68 7.39 -12.59
C ASP A 231 -19.43 8.25 -12.77
N THR A 232 -19.19 9.18 -11.85
CA THR A 232 -17.97 10.00 -11.86
C THR A 232 -16.73 9.16 -11.57
N MET A 233 -16.83 8.20 -10.64
CA MET A 233 -15.77 7.24 -10.38
C MET A 233 -15.51 6.34 -11.59
N CYS A 234 -16.56 5.84 -12.25
CA CYS A 234 -16.46 5.08 -13.49
C CYS A 234 -15.77 5.86 -14.61
N SER A 235 -16.06 7.17 -14.71
CA SER A 235 -15.38 8.07 -15.66
C SER A 235 -13.88 8.14 -15.40
N ALA A 236 -13.46 8.36 -14.14
CA ALA A 236 -12.05 8.37 -13.75
C ALA A 236 -11.36 7.02 -13.97
N MET A 237 -12.05 5.91 -13.67
CA MET A 237 -11.57 4.55 -13.91
C MET A 237 -11.34 4.27 -15.39
N SER A 238 -12.19 4.82 -16.26
CA SER A 238 -12.20 4.55 -17.70
C SER A 238 -11.25 5.48 -18.48
N THR A 239 -10.11 5.84 -17.90
CA THR A 239 -9.10 6.64 -18.61
C THR A 239 -8.12 5.72 -19.36
N ILE A 240 -7.99 5.89 -20.68
CA ILE A 240 -7.06 5.07 -21.49
C ILE A 240 -5.58 5.27 -21.11
N ALA A 241 -5.27 6.38 -20.43
CA ALA A 241 -3.93 6.75 -19.95
C ALA A 241 -3.61 6.14 -18.57
N SER A 242 -4.35 5.11 -18.14
CA SER A 242 -4.07 4.33 -16.94
C SER A 242 -3.36 3.02 -17.30
N ASN A 243 -2.41 2.61 -16.46
CA ASN A 243 -1.77 1.30 -16.59
C ASN A 243 -2.79 0.14 -16.48
N SER A 244 -3.85 0.34 -15.68
CA SER A 244 -4.93 -0.65 -15.51
C SER A 244 -5.77 -0.83 -16.78
N ALA A 245 -5.93 0.21 -17.60
CA ALA A 245 -6.66 0.12 -18.87
C ALA A 245 -6.00 -0.84 -19.89
N VAL A 246 -4.70 -1.10 -19.73
CA VAL A 246 -3.91 -1.92 -20.65
C VAL A 246 -3.53 -3.28 -20.05
N LEU A 247 -3.21 -3.32 -18.75
CA LEU A 247 -2.67 -4.52 -18.09
C LEU A 247 -3.64 -5.17 -17.11
N GLY A 248 -4.83 -4.57 -16.90
CA GLY A 248 -5.80 -5.00 -15.90
C GLY A 248 -5.24 -4.84 -14.49
N GLY A 249 -5.47 -5.85 -13.66
CA GLY A 249 -4.96 -5.90 -12.28
C GLY A 249 -5.99 -5.43 -11.27
N HIS A 250 -5.51 -4.77 -10.23
CA HIS A 250 -6.27 -4.32 -9.07
C HIS A 250 -6.31 -2.80 -9.01
N ILE A 251 -7.37 -2.25 -8.39
CA ILE A 251 -7.54 -0.82 -8.20
C ILE A 251 -8.10 -0.55 -6.81
N ALA A 252 -7.58 0.45 -6.12
CA ALA A 252 -8.19 0.93 -4.89
C ALA A 252 -9.10 2.13 -5.19
N VAL A 253 -10.30 2.07 -4.62
CA VAL A 253 -11.32 3.12 -4.70
C VAL A 253 -11.51 3.61 -3.28
N VAL A 254 -11.27 4.89 -3.05
CA VAL A 254 -11.44 5.49 -1.73
C VAL A 254 -12.57 6.50 -1.80
N LEU A 255 -13.69 6.16 -1.18
CA LEU A 255 -14.80 7.10 -1.03
C LEU A 255 -14.42 8.11 0.04
N GLY A 256 -14.50 9.39 -0.32
CA GLY A 256 -14.55 10.46 0.67
C GLY A 256 -15.76 10.27 1.58
N LEU A 257 -15.61 10.61 2.85
CA LEU A 257 -16.63 10.38 3.86
C LEU A 257 -18.01 10.93 3.46
N GLU A 258 -18.09 12.10 2.84
CA GLU A 258 -19.37 12.69 2.40
C GLU A 258 -20.05 11.88 1.28
N HIS A 259 -19.28 11.36 0.32
CA HIS A 259 -19.80 10.45 -0.72
C HIS A 259 -20.26 9.13 -0.10
N ALA A 260 -19.43 8.54 0.77
CA ALA A 260 -19.77 7.29 1.46
C ALA A 260 -21.07 7.44 2.27
N GLN A 261 -21.21 8.53 3.03
CA GLN A 261 -22.41 8.83 3.82
C GLN A 261 -23.65 9.01 2.95
N THR A 262 -23.53 9.66 1.79
CA THR A 262 -24.63 9.79 0.84
C THR A 262 -25.05 8.42 0.31
N ILE A 263 -24.10 7.60 -0.12
CA ILE A 263 -24.34 6.23 -0.61
C ILE A 263 -25.00 5.37 0.48
N GLY A 264 -24.47 5.41 1.71
CA GLY A 264 -24.99 4.66 2.85
C GLY A 264 -26.41 5.04 3.25
N LYS A 265 -26.81 6.31 3.11
CA LYS A 265 -28.20 6.77 3.34
C LYS A 265 -29.21 6.13 2.39
N HIS A 266 -28.77 5.75 1.19
CA HIS A 266 -29.58 5.00 0.23
C HIS A 266 -29.51 3.48 0.43
N GLY A 267 -28.84 3.02 1.49
CA GLY A 267 -28.78 1.61 1.88
C GLY A 267 -27.82 0.74 1.05
N TRP A 268 -26.94 1.35 0.26
CA TRP A 268 -25.97 0.61 -0.56
C TRP A 268 -24.83 0.06 0.29
N SER A 269 -24.53 -1.22 0.10
CA SER A 269 -23.39 -1.91 0.68
C SER A 269 -22.10 -1.70 -0.13
N ARG A 270 -20.96 -2.09 0.44
CA ARG A 270 -19.67 -2.15 -0.30
C ARG A 270 -19.76 -3.06 -1.52
N ALA A 271 -20.53 -4.15 -1.44
CA ALA A 271 -20.77 -5.03 -2.57
C ALA A 271 -21.56 -4.34 -3.70
N ASP A 272 -22.60 -3.57 -3.37
CA ASP A 272 -23.38 -2.81 -4.36
C ASP A 272 -22.50 -1.79 -5.09
N VAL A 273 -21.67 -1.04 -4.34
CA VAL A 273 -20.72 -0.09 -4.92
C VAL A 273 -19.72 -0.78 -5.84
N ARG A 274 -19.07 -1.86 -5.40
CA ARG A 274 -18.08 -2.60 -6.23
C ARG A 274 -18.72 -3.15 -7.50
N ASN A 275 -19.90 -3.75 -7.39
CA ASN A 275 -20.61 -4.32 -8.52
C ASN A 275 -21.05 -3.24 -9.51
N TYR A 276 -21.54 -2.10 -9.02
CA TYR A 276 -21.89 -0.97 -9.88
C TYR A 276 -20.67 -0.47 -10.67
N LEU A 277 -19.55 -0.25 -9.99
CA LEU A 277 -18.30 0.18 -10.66
C LEU A 277 -17.84 -0.84 -11.69
N TYR A 278 -17.88 -2.13 -11.37
CA TYR A 278 -17.48 -3.22 -12.26
C TYR A 278 -18.31 -3.27 -13.55
N VAL A 279 -19.64 -3.14 -13.44
CA VAL A 279 -20.55 -3.16 -14.60
C VAL A 279 -20.40 -1.90 -15.43
N ASN A 280 -20.09 -0.76 -14.81
CA ASN A 280 -20.14 0.55 -15.44
C ASN A 280 -18.77 1.15 -15.80
N HIS A 281 -17.64 0.45 -15.63
CA HIS A 281 -16.33 0.90 -16.11
C HIS A 281 -15.94 0.31 -17.47
N GLY A 282 -14.99 0.93 -18.16
CA GLY A 282 -14.30 0.34 -19.31
C GLY A 282 -14.13 1.28 -20.49
N ASN A 283 -13.19 0.93 -21.36
CA ASN A 283 -12.87 1.67 -22.57
C ASN A 283 -13.35 0.93 -23.82
N ARG A 284 -13.70 1.66 -24.88
CA ARG A 284 -13.88 1.01 -26.18
C ARG A 284 -12.52 0.57 -26.71
N PHE A 285 -12.48 -0.55 -27.42
CA PHE A 285 -11.25 -1.09 -27.98
C PHE A 285 -10.57 -0.10 -28.94
N ILE A 286 -11.34 0.65 -29.74
CA ILE A 286 -10.79 1.65 -30.67
C ILE A 286 -9.99 2.74 -29.97
N ASP A 287 -10.41 3.14 -28.77
CA ASP A 287 -9.74 4.16 -27.97
C ASP A 287 -8.40 3.62 -27.43
N LEU A 288 -8.39 2.37 -26.95
CA LEU A 288 -7.16 1.66 -26.54
C LEU A 288 -6.21 1.36 -27.70
N ALA A 289 -6.75 1.20 -28.90
CA ALA A 289 -6.00 1.01 -30.14
C ALA A 289 -5.50 2.33 -30.75
N TYR A 290 -5.77 3.48 -30.12
CA TYR A 290 -5.46 4.81 -30.64
C TYR A 290 -5.96 5.00 -32.09
N GLY A 291 -7.17 4.55 -32.39
CA GLY A 291 -7.74 4.64 -33.74
C GLY A 291 -6.99 3.78 -34.77
N HIS A 292 -6.28 2.73 -34.33
CA HIS A 292 -5.36 1.92 -35.15
C HIS A 292 -4.19 2.69 -35.78
N ARG A 293 -3.95 3.94 -35.36
CA ARG A 293 -2.95 4.86 -35.95
C ARG A 293 -1.55 4.27 -36.07
N TYR A 294 -1.16 3.40 -35.13
CA TYR A 294 0.19 2.85 -35.02
C TYR A 294 0.31 1.38 -35.46
N GLY A 295 -0.79 0.75 -35.90
CA GLY A 295 -0.82 -0.64 -36.38
C GLY A 295 -0.50 -1.72 -35.32
N LYS A 296 -0.21 -1.33 -34.07
CA LYS A 296 0.03 -2.22 -32.93
C LYS A 296 -0.74 -1.70 -31.72
N VAL A 297 -1.48 -2.60 -31.07
CA VAL A 297 -2.21 -2.28 -29.83
C VAL A 297 -1.34 -2.72 -28.64
N TYR A 298 -1.08 -1.80 -27.71
CA TYR A 298 -0.27 -2.07 -26.52
C TYR A 298 -1.01 -2.93 -25.47
N ASN A 299 -2.15 -3.54 -25.81
CA ASN A 299 -2.89 -4.42 -24.92
C ASN A 299 -2.33 -5.85 -24.96
N ARG A 300 -1.45 -6.13 -24.00
CA ARG A 300 -0.67 -7.39 -23.91
C ARG A 300 -1.46 -8.55 -23.31
N ASN A 301 -2.39 -8.27 -22.40
CA ASN A 301 -3.01 -9.27 -21.53
C ASN A 301 -4.54 -9.41 -21.68
N LEU A 302 -5.14 -8.80 -22.72
CA LEU A 302 -6.57 -8.96 -22.95
C LEU A 302 -6.97 -10.43 -23.12
N PRO A 303 -7.88 -10.97 -22.29
CA PRO A 303 -8.33 -12.36 -22.45
C PRO A 303 -8.90 -12.65 -23.84
N LYS A 304 -8.63 -13.85 -24.37
CA LYS A 304 -8.97 -14.24 -25.76
C LYS A 304 -10.46 -14.17 -26.09
N TYR A 305 -11.33 -14.22 -25.08
CA TYR A 305 -12.78 -14.15 -25.27
C TYR A 305 -13.30 -12.71 -25.49
N TYR A 306 -12.51 -11.68 -25.20
CA TYR A 306 -12.85 -10.32 -25.63
C TYR A 306 -12.56 -10.15 -27.11
N LYS A 307 -13.59 -9.79 -27.87
CA LYS A 307 -13.45 -9.46 -29.28
C LYS A 307 -12.65 -8.17 -29.43
N ARG A 308 -11.78 -8.11 -30.43
CA ARG A 308 -11.01 -6.91 -30.78
C ARG A 308 -11.75 -6.10 -31.86
N ASN A 309 -13.05 -5.91 -31.66
CA ASN A 309 -13.86 -5.03 -32.50
C ASN A 309 -13.86 -3.63 -31.88
N ASP A 310 -13.87 -2.59 -32.70
CA ASP A 310 -13.74 -1.18 -32.29
C ASP A 310 -14.67 -0.77 -31.15
N ASP A 311 -15.95 -1.18 -31.21
CA ASP A 311 -16.97 -0.87 -30.21
C ASP A 311 -16.97 -1.79 -28.98
N THR A 312 -16.09 -2.80 -28.94
CA THR A 312 -16.03 -3.72 -27.80
C THR A 312 -15.60 -2.96 -26.56
N ARG A 313 -16.41 -3.02 -25.51
CA ARG A 313 -16.05 -2.48 -24.21
C ARG A 313 -15.08 -3.42 -23.49
N ILE A 314 -13.87 -2.93 -23.29
CA ILE A 314 -12.80 -3.60 -22.55
C ILE A 314 -12.85 -3.11 -21.10
N PRO A 315 -13.04 -4.01 -20.13
CA PRO A 315 -13.06 -3.63 -18.73
C PRO A 315 -11.66 -3.20 -18.23
N ILE A 316 -11.64 -2.30 -17.25
CA ILE A 316 -10.40 -1.85 -16.59
C ILE A 316 -9.89 -2.90 -15.61
N VAL A 317 -10.79 -3.54 -14.87
CA VAL A 317 -10.49 -4.70 -14.02
C VAL A 317 -11.40 -5.87 -14.39
N HIS A 318 -10.92 -7.11 -14.18
CA HIS A 318 -11.59 -8.31 -14.69
C HIS A 318 -12.54 -8.99 -13.69
N SER A 319 -12.64 -8.48 -12.47
CA SER A 319 -13.55 -8.96 -11.42
C SER A 319 -13.92 -7.79 -10.50
N PRO A 320 -15.13 -7.74 -9.92
CA PRO A 320 -15.44 -6.80 -8.84
C PRO A 320 -14.52 -6.97 -7.61
N ASP A 321 -13.94 -8.15 -7.40
CA ASP A 321 -13.00 -8.41 -6.29
C ASP A 321 -11.65 -7.71 -6.49
N HIS A 322 -11.36 -7.25 -7.71
CA HIS A 322 -10.18 -6.43 -7.99
C HIS A 322 -10.39 -4.95 -7.66
N ILE A 323 -11.59 -4.57 -7.19
CA ILE A 323 -11.92 -3.23 -6.72
C ILE A 323 -11.86 -3.22 -5.20
N HIS A 324 -10.80 -2.64 -4.65
CA HIS A 324 -10.59 -2.52 -3.21
C HIS A 324 -11.17 -1.20 -2.73
N LEU A 325 -12.42 -1.26 -2.25
CA LEU A 325 -13.16 -0.08 -1.77
C LEU A 325 -12.78 0.22 -0.32
N PHE A 326 -12.48 1.48 0.00
CA PHE A 326 -12.25 1.98 1.35
C PHE A 326 -13.02 3.28 1.60
N VAL A 327 -13.30 3.61 2.85
CA VAL A 327 -13.85 4.92 3.25
C VAL A 327 -12.82 5.70 4.05
N MET A 328 -12.48 6.91 3.61
CA MET A 328 -11.51 7.79 4.26
C MET A 328 -11.90 9.25 4.07
N GLY A 329 -11.14 10.17 4.68
CA GLY A 329 -11.32 11.61 4.49
C GLY A 329 -12.13 12.27 5.60
N GLY A 330 -12.19 13.59 5.52
CA GLY A 330 -12.91 14.44 6.46
C GLY A 330 -14.40 14.57 6.14
N GLU A 331 -15.15 15.18 7.07
CA GLU A 331 -16.60 15.34 7.01
C GLU A 331 -17.11 16.30 5.93
N ALA A 332 -16.22 17.09 5.33
CA ALA A 332 -16.57 18.09 4.34
C ALA A 332 -15.72 17.95 3.08
N GLY A 333 -16.36 18.11 1.92
CA GLY A 333 -15.72 18.11 0.62
C GLY A 333 -16.07 16.86 -0.16
N ARG A 334 -16.76 17.05 -1.28
CA ARG A 334 -17.22 15.97 -2.17
C ARG A 334 -16.13 15.51 -3.13
N PHE A 335 -15.07 14.96 -2.54
CA PHE A 335 -13.92 14.39 -3.22
C PHE A 335 -13.75 12.93 -2.83
N SER A 336 -13.57 12.06 -3.80
CA SER A 336 -13.10 10.69 -3.63
C SER A 336 -11.78 10.51 -4.33
N VAL A 337 -11.16 9.35 -4.19
CA VAL A 337 -9.85 9.06 -4.78
C VAL A 337 -9.90 7.74 -5.51
N LEU A 338 -9.26 7.72 -6.68
CA LEU A 338 -8.96 6.53 -7.44
C LEU A 338 -7.45 6.26 -7.41
N ILE A 339 -7.06 5.00 -7.18
CA ILE A 339 -5.66 4.60 -7.10
C ILE A 339 -5.43 3.34 -7.95
N PRO A 340 -5.03 3.49 -9.22
CA PRO A 340 -4.71 2.36 -10.08
C PRO A 340 -3.55 1.52 -9.54
N GLY A 341 -3.59 0.21 -9.81
CA GLY A 341 -2.53 -0.73 -9.42
C GLY A 341 -1.47 -0.96 -10.49
N TRP A 342 -0.52 -1.84 -10.18
CA TRP A 342 0.59 -2.22 -11.06
C TRP A 342 0.26 -3.38 -12.03
N GLY A 343 -0.93 -3.36 -12.64
CA GLY A 343 -1.34 -4.40 -13.60
C GLY A 343 -1.53 -5.78 -12.96
N SER A 344 -1.61 -6.81 -13.80
CA SER A 344 -1.82 -8.22 -13.39
C SER A 344 -0.59 -8.95 -12.85
N MET A 345 0.54 -8.24 -12.64
CA MET A 345 1.81 -8.82 -12.20
C MET A 345 1.97 -8.88 -10.67
N SER A 346 1.06 -8.24 -9.94
CA SER A 346 1.03 -8.18 -8.48
C SER A 346 -0.41 -8.34 -8.00
N THR A 347 -0.58 -9.19 -7.00
CA THR A 347 -1.85 -9.40 -6.31
C THR A 347 -1.76 -8.78 -4.93
N PRO A 348 -2.73 -7.95 -4.51
CA PRO A 348 -2.75 -7.38 -3.18
C PRO A 348 -2.81 -8.43 -2.08
N VAL A 349 -2.21 -8.13 -0.95
CA VAL A 349 -2.10 -9.05 0.18
C VAL A 349 -2.74 -8.42 1.40
N LEU A 350 -3.74 -9.11 1.96
CA LEU A 350 -4.34 -8.79 3.24
C LEU A 350 -3.78 -9.73 4.30
N ARG A 351 -3.22 -9.19 5.38
CA ARG A 351 -2.55 -9.96 6.43
C ARG A 351 -2.95 -9.47 7.81
N ALA A 352 -3.18 -10.40 8.74
CA ALA A 352 -3.40 -10.06 10.15
C ALA A 352 -2.12 -9.58 10.84
N ILE A 353 -2.28 -8.72 11.84
CA ILE A 353 -1.18 -8.09 12.59
C ILE A 353 -0.76 -8.93 13.81
N ASP A 354 -1.68 -9.66 14.44
CA ASP A 354 -1.41 -10.45 15.65
C ASP A 354 -1.57 -11.97 15.44
N GLY A 355 -1.42 -12.45 14.20
CA GLY A 355 -1.51 -13.88 13.88
C GLY A 355 -2.93 -14.46 13.90
N ALA A 356 -3.96 -13.63 14.02
CA ALA A 356 -5.35 -14.04 13.77
C ALA A 356 -5.49 -14.54 12.32
N SER A 357 -6.12 -15.70 12.13
CA SER A 357 -6.47 -16.18 10.79
C SER A 357 -7.90 -15.76 10.45
N ALA A 358 -8.13 -15.34 9.20
CA ALA A 358 -9.49 -15.26 8.68
C ALA A 358 -10.20 -16.62 8.88
N GLY A 359 -11.51 -16.61 9.10
CA GLY A 359 -12.28 -17.86 9.09
C GLY A 359 -12.24 -18.48 7.69
N GLY A 360 -11.44 -19.53 7.49
CA GLY A 360 -11.20 -20.16 6.19
C GLY A 360 -9.88 -19.72 5.53
N ASP A 361 -9.31 -20.55 4.64
CA ASP A 361 -8.06 -20.30 3.89
C ASP A 361 -8.20 -19.07 2.96
N CYS A 362 -8.25 -17.87 3.51
CA CYS A 362 -8.33 -16.61 2.76
C CYS A 362 -6.98 -15.88 2.79
N THR A 363 -5.94 -16.52 2.25
CA THR A 363 -4.68 -15.85 1.92
C THR A 363 -4.70 -15.38 0.46
N SER A 364 -5.21 -14.16 0.21
CA SER A 364 -5.04 -13.36 -1.04
C SER A 364 -6.26 -12.48 -1.41
N GLY A 365 -7.22 -12.26 -0.49
CA GLY A 365 -8.40 -11.43 -0.80
C GLY A 365 -9.42 -12.08 -1.75
N ALA A 366 -9.23 -13.36 -2.10
CA ALA A 366 -10.25 -14.20 -2.69
C ALA A 366 -10.46 -15.39 -1.75
N CYS A 367 -11.58 -15.42 -1.04
CA CYS A 367 -11.99 -16.66 -0.40
C CYS A 367 -12.46 -17.59 -1.52
N ALA A 368 -11.78 -18.72 -1.70
CA ALA A 368 -12.30 -19.79 -2.55
C ALA A 368 -13.64 -20.24 -1.95
N ILE A 369 -14.73 -20.00 -2.70
CA ILE A 369 -16.04 -20.59 -2.41
C ILE A 369 -16.08 -21.99 -3.04
#